data_AF-A0A9C7QF35-F1
#
_entry.id   AF-A0A9C7QF35-F1
#
_cell.length_a   1.000
_cell.length_b   1.000
_cell.length_c   1.000
_cell.angle_alpha   90.00
_cell.angle_beta   90.00
_cell.angle_gamma   90.00
#
_symmetry.space_group_name_H-M   'P 1'
#
loop_
_entity.id
_entity.type
_entity.pdbx_description
1 polymer ?
#
loop_
_entity_poly.entity_id
_entity_poly.type
_entity_poly.pdbx_seq_one_letter_code
_entity_poly.pdbx_strand_id
1 'polypeptide(L)' 'LASDYDCTDIFVDATLKITGRDYEKVAEMFEKLAKVSGDTVVTCTISADNSELPESMKKYII' A
#
# COMPACT_ATOMS: atom_id res chain seq x y z
N LEU A 1 25.75 -0.49 12.78
CA LEU A 1 24.32 -0.33 12.43
C LEU A 1 24.08 -1.14 11.17
N ALA A 2 23.63 -2.38 11.30
CA ALA A 2 23.34 -3.26 10.17
C ALA A 2 22.17 -4.20 10.47
N SER A 3 21.29 -3.80 11.39
CA SER A 3 20.22 -4.67 11.90
C SER A 3 18.83 -4.31 11.35
N ASP A 4 18.65 -3.13 10.74
CA ASP A 4 17.32 -2.59 10.41
C ASP A 4 17.06 -2.40 8.89
N TYR A 5 17.99 -2.85 8.03
CA TYR A 5 17.90 -2.70 6.55
C TYR A 5 17.63 -4.03 5.83
N ASP A 6 17.24 -5.08 6.56
CA ASP A 6 17.17 -6.43 5.99
C ASP A 6 15.95 -6.65 5.06
N CYS A 7 14.98 -5.72 5.07
CA CYS A 7 13.80 -5.77 4.21
C CYS A 7 13.66 -4.49 3.40
N THR A 8 14.13 -4.54 2.14
CA THR A 8 14.00 -3.46 1.16
C THR A 8 12.67 -3.50 0.43
N ASP A 9 12.05 -4.67 0.30
CA ASP A 9 10.86 -4.87 -0.52
C ASP A 9 9.81 -5.71 0.24
N ILE A 10 8.62 -5.15 0.39
CA ILE A 10 7.47 -5.81 1.04
C ILE A 10 6.37 -5.96 0.00
N PHE A 11 5.90 -7.19 -0.20
CA PHE A 11 4.79 -7.50 -1.08
C PHE A 11 3.57 -7.92 -0.26
N VAL A 12 2.47 -7.18 -0.40
CA VAL A 12 1.21 -7.43 0.29
C VAL A 12 0.15 -7.85 -0.71
N ASP A 13 -0.40 -9.05 -0.53
CA ASP A 13 -1.54 -9.52 -1.33
C ASP A 13 -2.86 -9.39 -0.58
N ALA A 14 -3.97 -9.44 -1.33
CA ALA A 14 -5.32 -9.39 -0.81
C ALA A 14 -5.61 -8.17 0.06
N THR A 15 -5.08 -7.01 -0.32
CA THR A 15 -5.21 -5.72 0.40
C THR A 15 -6.66 -5.41 0.80
N LEU A 16 -7.62 -5.72 -0.08
CA LEU A 16 -9.05 -5.51 0.19
C LEU A 16 -9.60 -6.38 1.33
N LYS A 17 -9.00 -7.54 1.62
CA LYS A 17 -9.38 -8.34 2.80
C LYS A 17 -8.95 -7.68 4.10
N ILE A 18 -7.83 -6.94 4.09
CA ILE A 18 -7.29 -6.23 5.26
C ILE A 18 -8.16 -5.03 5.60
N THR A 19 -8.58 -4.27 4.58
CA THR A 19 -9.38 -3.05 4.77
C THR A 19 -10.89 -3.29 4.80
N GLY A 20 -11.33 -4.52 4.52
CA GLY A 20 -12.76 -4.89 4.49
C GLY A 20 -13.48 -4.39 3.24
N ARG A 21 -12.78 -4.30 2.10
CA ARG A 21 -13.25 -3.73 0.82
C ARG A 21 -13.65 -2.25 0.90
N ASP A 22 -13.13 -1.55 1.89
CA ASP A 22 -13.33 -0.12 2.06
C ASP A 22 -12.18 0.63 1.39
N TYR A 23 -12.47 1.21 0.23
CA TYR A 23 -11.49 1.91 -0.61
C TYR A 23 -10.90 3.15 0.05
N GLU A 24 -11.67 3.86 0.89
CA GLU A 24 -11.17 5.01 1.64
C GLU A 24 -10.15 4.56 2.70
N LYS A 25 -10.42 3.43 3.38
CA LYS A 25 -9.45 2.82 4.29
C LYS A 25 -8.19 2.33 3.59
N VAL A 26 -8.29 1.87 2.34
CA VAL A 26 -7.09 1.53 1.55
C VAL A 26 -6.25 2.78 1.33
N ALA A 27 -6.86 3.90 0.94
CA ALA A 27 -6.12 5.16 0.77
C ALA A 27 -5.44 5.60 2.08
N GLU A 28 -6.15 5.57 3.21
CA GLU A 28 -5.59 5.93 4.52
C GLU A 28 -4.42 5.00 4.91
N MET A 29 -4.54 3.70 4.65
CA MET A 29 -3.48 2.72 4.89
C MET A 29 -2.24 3.03 4.06
N PHE A 30 -2.40 3.37 2.78
CA PHE A 30 -1.28 3.73 1.91
C PHE A 30 -0.60 5.03 2.36
N GLU A 31 -1.37 6.03 2.83
CA GLU A 31 -0.79 7.25 3.38
C GLU A 31 0.00 6.99 4.66
N LYS A 32 -0.47 6.07 5.51
CA LYS A 32 0.27 5.62 6.70
C LYS A 32 1.52 4.85 6.31
N LEU A 33 1.42 3.93 5.35
CA LEU A 33 2.57 3.18 4.83
C LEU A 33 3.63 4.12 4.25
N ALA A 34 3.24 5.10 3.44
CA ALA A 34 4.17 6.07 2.86
C ALA A 34 4.90 6.93 3.90
N LYS A 35 4.32 7.11 5.10
CA LYS A 35 4.99 7.83 6.21
C LYS A 35 6.00 6.96 6.96
N VAL A 36 5.83 5.64 6.96
CA VAL A 36 6.67 4.70 7.72
C VAL A 36 7.61 3.89 6.83
N SER A 37 7.40 3.90 5.51
CA SER A 37 8.12 3.04 4.57
C SER A 37 9.59 3.42 4.42
N GLY A 38 10.00 4.67 4.69
CA GLY A 38 11.41 5.06 4.63
C GLY A 38 12.06 4.67 3.29
N ASP A 39 13.12 3.87 3.34
CA ASP A 39 13.82 3.30 2.18
C ASP A 39 13.23 1.97 1.67
N THR A 40 12.21 1.43 2.35
CA THR A 40 11.53 0.17 1.99
C THR A 40 10.42 0.43 0.97
N VAL A 41 10.41 -0.35 -0.11
CA VAL A 41 9.36 -0.36 -1.12
C VAL A 41 8.24 -1.31 -0.69
N VAL A 42 7.02 -0.78 -0.55
CA VAL A 42 5.84 -1.59 -0.22
C VAL A 42 4.93 -1.66 -1.45
N THR A 43 4.79 -2.85 -2.02
CA THR A 43 3.93 -3.12 -3.18
C THR A 43 2.70 -3.91 -2.72
N CYS A 44 1.53 -3.35 -2.97
CA CYS A 44 0.25 -3.95 -2.58
C CYS A 44 -0.57 -4.30 -3.82
N THR A 45 -1.08 -5.52 -3.93
CA THR A 45 -2.02 -5.90 -4.98
C THR A 45 -3.45 -5.57 -4.56
N ILE A 46 -4.22 -5.00 -5.48
CA ILE A 46 -5.62 -4.66 -5.25
C ILE A 46 -6.43 -5.26 -6.39
N SER A 47 -7.31 -6.20 -6.04
CA SER A 47 -8.25 -6.82 -6.98
C SER A 47 -9.50 -5.94 -7.15
N ALA A 48 -9.33 -4.75 -7.70
CA ALA A 48 -10.42 -3.81 -8.02
C ALA A 48 -10.09 -3.01 -9.29
N ASP A 49 -11.12 -2.42 -9.89
CA ASP A 49 -10.94 -1.56 -11.06
C ASP A 49 -10.35 -0.20 -10.68
N ASN A 50 -9.50 0.37 -11.54
CA ASN A 50 -8.90 1.69 -11.32
C ASN A 50 -9.93 2.82 -11.18
N SER A 51 -11.15 2.62 -11.71
CA SER A 51 -12.27 3.57 -11.60
C SER A 51 -12.93 3.56 -10.21
N GLU A 52 -12.79 2.47 -9.46
CA GLU A 52 -13.33 2.33 -8.09
C GLU A 52 -12.37 2.86 -7.03
N LEU A 53 -11.09 3.04 -7.40
CA LEU A 53 -10.06 3.51 -6.50
C LEU A 53 -10.15 5.04 -6.28
N PRO A 54 -9.89 5.51 -5.04
CA PRO A 54 -9.88 6.94 -4.75
C PRO A 54 -8.80 7.66 -5.56
N GLU A 55 -9.04 8.94 -5.90
CA GLU A 55 -8.08 9.73 -6.67
C GLU A 55 -6.71 9.85 -5.99
N SER A 56 -6.69 9.87 -4.66
CA SER A 56 -5.47 9.88 -3.86
C SER A 56 -4.59 8.65 -4.08
N MET A 57 -5.17 7.53 -4.52
CA MET A 57 -4.45 6.30 -4.82
C MET A 57 -3.91 6.22 -6.25
N LYS A 58 -4.47 6.99 -7.19
CA LYS A 58 -4.06 6.96 -8.60
C LYS A 58 -2.57 7.24 -8.80
N LYS A 59 -1.96 8.03 -7.90
CA LYS A 59 -0.52 8.34 -7.92
C LYS A 59 0.40 7.16 -7.55
N TYR A 60 -0.16 6.08 -7.00
CA TYR A 60 0.57 4.87 -6.59
C TYR A 60 0.33 3.68 -7.54
N ILE A 61 -0.49 3.85 -8.57
CA ILE A 61 -0.76 2.80 -9.56
C ILE A 61 0.45 2.73 -10.50
N ILE A 62 0.98 1.52 -10.67
CA ILE A 62 2.09 1.16 -11.57
C ILE A 62 1.56 0.34 -12.74
#